data_AF-A0A5D0N0I9-F1
#
_entry.id   AF-A0A5D0N0I9-F1
#
_cell.length_a   1.000
_cell.length_b   1.000
_cell.length_c   1.000
_cell.angle_alpha   90.00
_cell.angle_beta   90.00
_cell.angle_gamma   90.00
#
_symmetry.space_group_name_H-M   'P 1'
#
loop_
_entity.id
_entity.type
_entity.pdbx_description
1 polymer ?
#
loop_
_entity_poly.entity_id
_entity_poly.type
_entity_poly.pdbx_seq_one_letter_code
_entity_poly.pdbx_strand_id
1 'polypeptide(L)'
;MLLKCSGWACMRLISVSKARGGNPVALNDPENFAVEFMICEDCGDYFCDRCHAPGSRFRAPRCASCGGRLAPGKRLEQLSGRPRPPAVEHLRRGVELVESDRAEDALAELGEAVRLRPEYAAAHYWRGGALVRLGRDAEALDAFDNALRHNPADVAALYEKAGALARMEHVDEAIDAYDRTIALQPGFPAAHLNRAVLVLDEDRDAEALAAAEHVLALIAAGRTRGGSTYDAASAHSIKGAALVKLGRFAEALPAIDYAIDNGLDSWNDYYNKAYALERLGRTEEADLARGVSDSLRES
;
A
#
# COMPACT_ATOMS: atom_id res chain seq x y z
N MET A 1 -3.49 30.62 -11.53
CA MET A 1 -2.60 29.73 -10.75
C MET A 1 -3.17 28.33 -10.83
N LEU A 2 -2.32 27.31 -11.00
CA LEU A 2 -2.74 25.91 -10.98
C LEU A 2 -2.27 25.28 -9.66
N LEU A 3 -3.17 24.63 -8.96
CA LEU A 3 -2.88 23.85 -7.76
C LEU A 3 -3.03 22.36 -8.09
N LYS A 4 -2.25 21.50 -7.43
CA LYS A 4 -2.43 20.05 -7.53
C LYS A 4 -3.41 19.59 -6.46
N CYS A 5 -4.31 18.68 -6.82
CA CYS A 5 -5.17 18.03 -5.85
C CYS A 5 -4.32 17.12 -4.94
N SER A 6 -4.43 17.28 -3.63
CA SER A 6 -3.84 16.42 -2.60
C SER A 6 -4.70 15.17 -2.31
N GLY A 7 -5.69 14.88 -3.16
CA GLY A 7 -6.48 13.65 -3.08
C GLY A 7 -5.66 12.42 -3.49
N TRP A 8 -5.99 11.27 -2.93
CA TRP A 8 -5.31 9.99 -3.19
C TRP A 8 -5.21 9.66 -4.68
N ALA A 9 -3.97 9.69 -5.20
CA ALA A 9 -3.65 9.47 -6.62
C ALA A 9 -4.46 10.35 -7.60
N CYS A 10 -4.96 11.50 -7.14
CA CYS A 10 -5.75 12.40 -7.98
C CYS A 10 -4.82 13.27 -8.84
N MET A 11 -4.82 13.02 -10.15
CA MET A 11 -4.02 13.81 -11.08
C MET A 11 -4.72 15.11 -11.54
N ARG A 12 -5.93 15.41 -11.05
CA ARG A 12 -6.66 16.62 -11.43
C ARG A 12 -5.95 17.87 -10.94
N LEU A 13 -5.93 18.88 -11.81
CA LEU A 13 -5.46 20.21 -11.50
C LEU A 13 -6.62 21.09 -11.07
N ILE A 14 -6.37 21.99 -10.14
CA ILE A 14 -7.34 22.97 -9.65
C ILE A 14 -6.98 24.32 -10.26
N SER A 15 -7.90 24.89 -11.02
CA SER A 15 -7.73 26.19 -11.65
C SER A 15 -8.20 27.30 -10.74
N VAL A 16 -7.24 28.05 -10.18
CA VAL A 16 -7.52 29.25 -9.38
C VAL A 16 -7.28 30.46 -10.29
N SER A 17 -8.35 30.93 -10.92
CA SER A 17 -8.33 32.11 -11.80
C SER A 17 -9.01 33.29 -11.14
N LYS A 18 -8.35 34.45 -11.16
CA LYS A 18 -8.95 35.74 -10.80
C LYS A 18 -9.62 36.42 -11.99
N ALA A 19 -9.52 35.85 -13.19
CA ALA A 19 -10.11 36.42 -14.40
C ALA A 19 -11.64 36.36 -14.34
N ARG A 20 -12.30 37.42 -14.83
CA ARG A 20 -13.75 37.50 -14.93
C ARG A 20 -14.24 36.41 -15.88
N GLY A 21 -15.10 35.51 -15.39
CA GLY A 21 -15.58 34.34 -16.14
C GLY A 21 -14.70 33.08 -16.00
N GLY A 22 -13.68 33.08 -15.15
CA GLY A 22 -12.86 31.89 -14.89
C GLY A 22 -11.81 31.60 -15.96
N ASN A 23 -11.11 30.47 -15.84
CA ASN A 23 -10.17 30.01 -16.86
C ASN A 23 -10.95 29.20 -17.93
N PRO A 24 -11.03 29.67 -19.19
CA PRO A 24 -11.83 29.01 -20.21
C PRO A 24 -11.37 27.59 -20.54
N VAL A 25 -10.07 27.28 -20.42
CA VAL A 25 -9.55 25.92 -20.64
C VAL A 25 -10.07 24.97 -19.57
N ALA A 26 -10.01 25.39 -18.30
CA ALA A 26 -10.49 24.59 -17.19
C ALA A 26 -12.01 24.40 -17.21
N LEU A 27 -12.76 25.40 -17.69
CA LEU A 27 -14.21 25.30 -17.85
C LEU A 27 -14.61 24.35 -18.99
N ASN A 28 -13.79 24.25 -20.03
CA ASN A 28 -14.03 23.36 -21.18
C ASN A 28 -13.48 21.94 -20.99
N ASP A 29 -12.74 21.67 -19.92
CA ASP A 29 -12.17 20.36 -19.59
C ASP A 29 -12.38 20.01 -18.10
N PRO A 30 -13.63 19.69 -17.70
CA PRO A 30 -13.96 19.38 -16.31
C PRO A 30 -13.41 18.01 -15.84
N GLU A 31 -12.92 17.15 -16.74
CA GLU A 31 -12.33 15.87 -16.33
C GLU A 31 -10.92 16.06 -15.78
N ASN A 32 -10.11 16.91 -16.42
CA ASN A 32 -8.74 17.18 -15.96
C ASN A 32 -8.65 18.35 -14.97
N PHE A 33 -9.60 19.29 -15.03
CA PHE A 33 -9.60 20.48 -14.19
C PHE A 33 -10.78 20.57 -13.24
N ALA A 34 -10.52 21.07 -12.04
CA ALA A 34 -11.54 21.50 -11.10
C ALA A 34 -11.49 23.02 -10.95
N VAL A 35 -12.67 23.66 -10.91
CA VAL A 35 -12.82 25.08 -10.59
C VAL A 35 -13.41 25.30 -9.20
N GLU A 36 -14.10 24.28 -8.68
CA GLU A 36 -14.52 24.19 -7.29
C GLU A 36 -13.59 23.23 -6.53
N PHE A 37 -13.21 23.64 -5.32
CA PHE A 37 -12.29 22.87 -4.50
C PHE A 37 -12.43 23.28 -3.03
N MET A 38 -11.88 22.44 -2.16
CA MET A 38 -11.76 22.69 -0.73
C MET A 38 -10.30 22.83 -0.33
N ILE A 39 -10.07 23.56 0.76
CA ILE A 39 -8.76 23.80 1.35
C ILE A 39 -8.80 23.29 2.78
N CYS A 40 -7.76 22.57 3.21
CA CYS A 40 -7.63 22.25 4.62
C CYS A 40 -7.22 23.49 5.43
N GLU A 41 -7.98 23.80 6.48
CA GLU A 41 -7.69 24.93 7.36
C GLU A 41 -6.42 24.74 8.21
N ASP A 42 -5.94 23.50 8.34
CA ASP A 42 -4.79 23.15 9.17
C ASP A 42 -3.48 23.02 8.35
N CYS A 43 -3.46 22.21 7.29
CA CYS A 43 -2.22 21.95 6.52
C CYS A 43 -2.11 22.78 5.22
N GLY A 44 -3.21 23.37 4.76
CA GLY A 44 -3.28 24.13 3.50
C GLY A 44 -3.45 23.29 2.23
N ASP A 45 -3.62 21.97 2.34
CA ASP A 45 -3.82 21.09 1.18
C ASP A 45 -5.11 21.37 0.43
N TYR A 46 -5.10 21.08 -0.87
CA TYR A 46 -6.19 21.36 -1.81
C TYR A 46 -6.87 20.08 -2.25
N PHE A 47 -8.19 20.03 -2.25
CA PHE A 47 -8.96 18.87 -2.69
C PHE A 47 -9.97 19.30 -3.74
N CYS A 48 -9.94 18.70 -4.93
CA CYS A 48 -10.95 18.97 -5.96
C CYS A 48 -12.34 18.50 -5.53
N ASP A 49 -13.36 19.05 -6.18
CA ASP A 49 -14.77 18.65 -6.10
C ASP A 49 -14.97 17.13 -6.04
N ARG A 50 -14.29 16.36 -6.90
CA ARG A 50 -14.41 14.89 -6.92
C ARG A 50 -13.88 14.22 -5.66
N CYS A 51 -12.76 14.70 -5.12
CA CYS A 51 -12.13 14.08 -3.94
C CYS A 51 -12.88 14.36 -2.65
N HIS A 52 -13.60 15.50 -2.57
CA HIS A 52 -14.31 15.89 -1.36
C HIS A 52 -15.83 15.74 -1.43
N ALA A 53 -16.40 15.31 -2.56
CA ALA A 53 -17.86 15.17 -2.71
C ALA A 53 -18.44 14.15 -1.72
N PRO A 54 -19.70 14.33 -1.25
CA PRO A 54 -20.41 13.31 -0.49
C PRO A 54 -20.45 11.98 -1.24
N GLY A 55 -20.15 10.86 -0.57
CA GLY A 55 -20.03 9.55 -1.22
C GLY A 55 -18.71 9.34 -1.99
N SER A 56 -17.80 10.32 -1.97
CA SER A 56 -16.41 10.07 -2.34
C SER A 56 -15.87 8.92 -1.50
N ARG A 57 -15.22 7.96 -2.16
CA ARG A 57 -14.50 6.86 -1.50
C ARG A 57 -13.36 7.38 -0.61
N PHE A 58 -12.93 8.63 -0.85
CA PHE A 58 -11.93 9.33 -0.09
C PHE A 58 -12.65 10.25 0.92
N ARG A 59 -12.50 9.93 2.21
CA ARG A 59 -13.19 10.57 3.34
C ARG A 59 -13.36 12.08 3.16
N ALA A 60 -14.60 12.54 3.09
CA ALA A 60 -14.99 13.91 3.37
C ALA A 60 -16.09 13.90 4.47
N PRO A 61 -16.09 14.84 5.43
CA PRO A 61 -15.68 16.25 5.25
C PRO A 61 -14.34 16.68 5.87
N ARG A 62 -13.40 15.76 6.14
CA ARG A 62 -12.09 16.07 6.74
C ARG A 62 -10.93 15.88 5.76
N CYS A 63 -9.84 16.60 5.98
CA CYS A 63 -8.62 16.48 5.19
C CYS A 63 -8.01 15.08 5.31
N ALA A 64 -7.68 14.47 4.18
CA ALA A 64 -7.05 13.14 4.15
C ALA A 64 -5.61 13.16 4.70
N SER A 65 -4.89 14.27 4.54
CA SER A 65 -3.49 14.39 4.99
C SER A 65 -3.36 14.61 6.50
N CYS A 66 -4.21 15.46 7.08
CA CYS A 66 -4.06 15.91 8.46
C CYS A 66 -5.32 15.79 9.35
N GLY A 67 -6.44 15.30 8.83
CA GLY A 67 -7.72 15.20 9.55
C GLY A 67 -8.38 16.55 9.89
N GLY A 68 -7.79 17.66 9.47
CA GLY A 68 -8.28 19.02 9.67
C GLY A 68 -9.57 19.31 8.93
N ARG A 69 -10.25 20.41 9.31
CA ARG A 69 -11.49 20.83 8.67
C ARG A 69 -11.22 21.30 7.24
N LEU A 70 -12.09 20.92 6.31
CA LEU A 70 -12.09 21.44 4.95
C LEU A 70 -12.97 22.69 4.87
N ALA A 71 -12.46 23.75 4.24
CA ALA A 71 -13.15 24.99 3.98
C ALA A 71 -13.25 25.26 2.45
N PRO A 72 -14.28 25.98 1.98
CA PRO A 72 -14.41 26.33 0.57
C PRO A 72 -13.21 27.10 0.01
N GLY A 73 -12.79 26.77 -1.21
CA GLY A 73 -11.64 27.36 -1.90
C GLY A 73 -11.66 28.89 -2.02
N LYS A 74 -12.85 29.50 -1.99
CA LYS A 74 -13.02 30.98 -1.93
C LYS A 74 -12.33 31.64 -0.72
N ARG A 75 -12.00 30.87 0.32
CA ARG A 75 -11.26 31.34 1.51
C ARG A 75 -9.74 31.24 1.36
N LEU A 76 -9.21 30.87 0.19
CA LEU A 76 -7.77 30.68 -0.06
C LEU A 76 -6.91 31.82 0.47
N GLU A 77 -7.25 33.06 0.14
CA GLU A 77 -6.45 34.22 0.54
C GLU A 77 -6.47 34.44 2.07
N GLN A 78 -7.55 34.05 2.75
CA GLN A 78 -7.66 34.15 4.22
C GLN A 78 -6.86 33.07 4.94
N LEU A 79 -6.71 31.91 4.31
CA LEU A 79 -6.02 30.75 4.89
C LEU A 79 -4.54 30.70 4.50
N SER A 80 -4.18 31.33 3.38
CA SER A 80 -2.80 31.42 2.89
C SER A 80 -1.88 32.05 3.93
N GLY A 81 -0.75 31.39 4.22
CA GLY A 81 0.25 31.88 5.16
C GLY A 81 -0.11 31.73 6.65
N ARG A 82 -1.27 31.14 6.99
CA ARG A 82 -1.55 30.77 8.39
C ARG A 82 -0.56 29.69 8.83
N PRO A 83 0.05 29.82 10.03
CA PRO A 83 0.95 28.79 10.54
C PRO A 83 0.18 27.49 10.75
N ARG A 84 0.83 26.36 10.45
CA ARG A 84 0.25 25.05 10.69
C ARG A 84 0.09 24.82 12.21
N PRO A 85 -0.98 24.15 12.65
CA PRO A 85 -1.09 23.74 14.05
C PRO A 85 0.14 22.90 14.46
N PRO A 86 0.65 23.04 15.70
CA PRO A 86 1.84 22.33 16.15
C PRO A 86 1.81 20.81 15.89
N ALA A 87 0.67 20.15 16.15
CA ALA A 87 0.53 18.72 15.89
C ALA A 87 0.75 18.34 14.41
N VAL A 88 0.31 19.19 13.48
CA VAL A 88 0.46 18.98 12.04
C VAL A 88 1.91 19.20 11.61
N GLU A 89 2.59 20.16 12.23
CA GLU A 89 4.00 20.42 11.96
C GLU A 89 4.90 19.30 12.48
N HIS A 90 4.64 18.80 13.69
CA HIS A 90 5.28 17.61 14.24
C HIS A 90 5.05 16.38 13.35
N LEU A 91 3.82 16.16 12.87
CA LEU A 91 3.56 15.09 11.91
C LEU A 91 4.43 15.23 10.65
N ARG A 92 4.43 16.42 10.02
CA ARG A 92 5.17 16.68 8.79
C ARG A 92 6.65 16.35 8.95
N ARG A 93 7.28 16.83 10.03
CA ARG A 93 8.69 16.52 10.34
C ARG A 93 8.90 15.03 10.58
N GLY A 94 7.99 14.38 11.30
CA GLY A 94 8.02 12.95 11.52
C GLY A 94 8.02 12.14 10.21
N VAL A 95 7.14 12.49 9.27
CA VAL A 95 7.09 11.85 7.94
C VAL A 95 8.40 12.04 7.18
N GLU A 96 8.93 13.27 7.13
CA GLU A 96 10.20 13.57 6.45
C GLU A 96 11.38 12.77 7.02
N LEU A 97 11.38 12.56 8.34
CA LEU A 97 12.39 11.76 9.01
C LEU A 97 12.25 10.27 8.68
N VAL A 98 11.03 9.73 8.60
CA VAL A 98 10.80 8.35 8.11
C VAL A 98 11.30 8.18 6.69
N GLU A 99 10.98 9.12 5.80
CA GLU A 99 11.43 9.08 4.39
C GLU A 99 12.95 9.19 4.26
N SER A 100 13.60 9.89 5.20
CA SER A 100 15.05 10.03 5.29
C SER A 100 15.74 8.91 6.09
N ASP A 101 15.02 7.83 6.40
CA ASP A 101 15.49 6.66 7.14
C ASP A 101 16.02 6.96 8.56
N ARG A 102 15.50 8.02 9.19
CA ARG A 102 15.80 8.42 10.57
C ARG A 102 14.65 8.07 11.49
N ALA A 103 14.38 6.78 11.64
CA ALA A 103 13.17 6.30 12.29
C ALA A 103 13.10 6.65 13.78
N GLU A 104 14.20 6.66 14.54
CA GLU A 104 14.20 7.07 15.95
C GLU A 104 13.81 8.54 16.14
N ASP A 105 14.40 9.43 15.33
CA ASP A 105 14.06 10.86 15.38
C ASP A 105 12.61 11.08 14.97
N ALA A 106 12.12 10.31 13.99
CA ALA A 106 10.72 10.36 13.59
C ALA A 106 9.79 10.01 14.75
N LEU A 107 10.13 9.01 15.58
CA LEU A 107 9.31 8.63 16.73
C LEU A 107 9.15 9.77 17.75
N ALA A 108 10.17 10.58 17.96
CA ALA A 108 10.07 11.74 18.85
C ALA A 108 9.06 12.77 18.31
N GLU A 109 9.17 13.14 17.03
CA GLU A 109 8.26 14.08 16.38
C GLU A 109 6.82 13.54 16.31
N LEU A 110 6.66 12.27 15.93
CA LEU A 110 5.35 11.62 15.85
C LEU A 110 4.72 11.42 17.24
N GLY A 111 5.54 11.18 18.27
CA GLY A 111 5.12 11.16 19.67
C GLY A 111 4.54 12.50 20.11
N GLU A 112 5.17 13.62 19.75
CA GLU A 112 4.64 14.95 20.03
C GLU A 112 3.37 15.26 19.24
N ALA A 113 3.29 14.85 17.98
CA ALA A 113 2.06 14.98 17.19
C ALA A 113 0.88 14.24 17.86
N VAL A 114 1.10 13.02 18.33
CA VAL A 114 0.10 12.22 19.07
C VAL A 114 -0.23 12.85 20.42
N ARG A 115 0.76 13.36 21.16
CA ARG A 115 0.52 14.02 22.46
C ARG A 115 -0.36 15.27 22.31
N LEU A 116 -0.14 16.05 21.24
CA LEU A 116 -0.89 17.27 20.95
C LEU A 116 -2.28 16.99 20.36
N ARG A 117 -2.43 15.87 19.65
CA ARG A 117 -3.70 15.43 19.04
C ARG A 117 -3.80 13.90 19.15
N PRO A 118 -4.32 13.35 20.25
CA PRO A 118 -4.36 11.91 20.49
C PRO A 118 -5.15 11.11 19.44
N GLU A 119 -6.15 11.74 18.82
CA GLU A 119 -7.00 11.16 17.78
C GLU A 119 -6.40 11.24 16.36
N TYR A 120 -5.14 11.66 16.24
CA TYR A 120 -4.50 11.93 14.96
C TYR A 120 -4.08 10.64 14.25
N ALA A 121 -5.04 10.01 13.55
CA ALA A 121 -4.84 8.73 12.86
C ALA A 121 -3.56 8.67 12.01
N ALA A 122 -3.27 9.73 11.25
CA ALA A 122 -2.06 9.79 10.42
C ALA A 122 -0.77 9.74 11.25
N ALA A 123 -0.71 10.42 12.40
CA ALA A 123 0.47 10.37 13.28
C ALA A 123 0.69 8.98 13.87
N HIS A 124 -0.39 8.30 14.25
CA HIS A 124 -0.33 6.90 14.69
C HIS A 124 0.12 5.96 13.58
N TYR A 125 -0.38 6.12 12.34
CA TYR A 125 0.05 5.33 11.19
C TYR A 125 1.55 5.50 10.92
N TRP A 126 2.03 6.73 10.81
CA TRP A 126 3.45 7.00 10.56
C TRP A 126 4.33 6.55 11.72
N ARG A 127 3.83 6.62 12.96
CA ARG A 127 4.52 6.07 14.13
C ARG A 127 4.66 4.56 14.03
N GLY A 128 3.61 3.86 13.61
CA GLY A 128 3.66 2.41 13.35
C GLY A 128 4.68 2.08 12.27
N GLY A 129 4.68 2.80 11.15
CA GLY A 129 5.66 2.61 10.08
C GLY A 129 7.11 2.85 10.53
N ALA A 130 7.36 3.86 11.36
CA ALA A 130 8.67 4.10 11.95
C ALA A 130 9.10 2.96 12.89
N LEU A 131 8.17 2.42 13.70
CA LEU A 131 8.44 1.28 14.59
C LEU A 131 8.75 0.00 13.81
N VAL A 132 8.06 -0.26 12.71
CA VAL A 132 8.35 -1.38 11.80
C VAL A 132 9.79 -1.30 11.27
N ARG A 133 10.23 -0.11 10.82
CA ARG A 133 11.62 0.08 10.34
C ARG A 133 12.68 -0.20 11.41
N LEU A 134 12.32 -0.05 12.68
CA LEU A 134 13.18 -0.34 13.83
C LEU A 134 13.06 -1.79 14.32
N GLY A 135 12.26 -2.64 13.67
CA GLY A 135 11.99 -4.01 14.12
C GLY A 135 11.15 -4.09 15.40
N ARG A 136 10.43 -3.03 15.76
CA ARG A 136 9.60 -2.94 16.99
C ARG A 136 8.14 -3.25 16.68
N ASP A 137 7.89 -4.44 16.16
CA ASP A 137 6.58 -4.83 15.58
C ASP A 137 5.42 -4.79 16.59
N ALA A 138 5.64 -5.20 17.84
CA ALA A 138 4.59 -5.16 18.88
C ALA A 138 4.10 -3.72 19.16
N GLU A 139 5.02 -2.75 19.23
CA GLU A 139 4.65 -1.35 19.41
C GLU A 139 4.05 -0.76 18.13
N ALA A 140 4.48 -1.24 16.96
CA ALA A 140 3.90 -0.84 15.69
C ALA A 140 2.43 -1.27 15.60
N LEU A 141 2.10 -2.47 16.06
CA LEU A 141 0.75 -3.00 16.13
C LEU A 141 -0.17 -2.07 16.96
N ASP A 142 0.27 -1.67 18.15
CA ASP A 142 -0.45 -0.70 18.98
C ASP A 142 -0.69 0.62 18.24
N ALA A 143 0.33 1.14 17.56
CA ALA A 143 0.22 2.37 16.80
C ALA A 143 -0.77 2.23 15.62
N PHE A 144 -0.73 1.13 14.87
CA PHE A 144 -1.70 0.87 13.80
C PHE A 144 -3.12 0.69 14.34
N ASP A 145 -3.30 0.05 15.49
CA ASP A 145 -4.63 -0.06 16.12
C ASP A 145 -5.18 1.29 16.56
N ASN A 146 -4.34 2.17 17.08
CA ASN A 146 -4.74 3.55 17.35
C ASN A 146 -5.10 4.30 16.06
N ALA A 147 -4.33 4.15 14.98
CA ALA A 147 -4.64 4.73 13.69
C ALA A 147 -6.00 4.25 13.17
N LEU A 148 -6.25 2.94 13.20
CA LEU A 148 -7.47 2.29 12.74
C LEU A 148 -8.67 2.58 13.62
N ARG A 149 -8.49 2.85 14.92
CA ARG A 149 -9.59 3.31 15.79
C ARG A 149 -10.19 4.63 15.32
N HIS A 150 -9.35 5.54 14.81
CA HIS A 150 -9.78 6.85 14.32
C HIS A 150 -10.02 6.87 12.80
N ASN A 151 -9.38 5.95 12.07
CA ASN A 151 -9.59 5.71 10.65
C ASN A 151 -9.77 4.21 10.34
N PRO A 152 -10.97 3.62 10.58
CA PRO A 152 -11.17 2.17 10.34
C PRO A 152 -11.03 1.69 8.89
N ALA A 153 -10.98 2.63 7.93
CA ALA A 153 -10.89 2.36 6.49
C ALA A 153 -9.53 2.75 5.91
N ASP A 154 -8.51 2.91 6.76
CA ASP A 154 -7.15 3.18 6.34
C ASP A 154 -6.52 1.92 5.76
N VAL A 155 -6.51 1.82 4.43
CA VAL A 155 -5.97 0.66 3.70
C VAL A 155 -4.48 0.48 3.98
N ALA A 156 -3.72 1.58 4.11
CA ALA A 156 -2.29 1.51 4.37
C ALA A 156 -2.03 0.99 5.79
N ALA A 157 -2.75 1.52 6.80
CA ALA A 157 -2.58 1.03 8.16
C ALA A 157 -3.04 -0.43 8.34
N LEU A 158 -4.09 -0.88 7.64
CA LEU A 158 -4.51 -2.30 7.66
C LEU A 158 -3.44 -3.22 7.06
N TYR A 159 -2.88 -2.83 5.92
CA TYR A 159 -1.84 -3.59 5.23
C TYR A 159 -0.56 -3.70 6.06
N GLU A 160 -0.09 -2.58 6.62
CA GLU A 160 1.11 -2.57 7.48
C GLU A 160 0.88 -3.33 8.79
N LYS A 161 -0.32 -3.22 9.38
CA LYS A 161 -0.74 -4.03 10.52
C LYS A 161 -0.65 -5.53 10.21
N ALA A 162 -1.18 -5.95 9.06
CA ALA A 162 -1.13 -7.34 8.62
C ALA A 162 0.32 -7.84 8.47
N GLY A 163 1.21 -7.01 7.90
CA GLY A 163 2.63 -7.34 7.78
C GLY A 163 3.35 -7.44 9.14
N ALA A 164 3.02 -6.57 10.10
CA ALA A 164 3.56 -6.66 11.46
C ALA A 164 3.09 -7.92 12.19
N LEU A 165 1.80 -8.26 12.08
CA LEU A 165 1.25 -9.51 12.62
C LEU A 165 1.91 -10.75 12.01
N ALA A 166 2.13 -10.75 10.69
CA ALA A 166 2.81 -11.85 10.01
C ALA A 166 4.24 -12.05 10.51
N ARG A 167 5.03 -10.97 10.69
CA ARG A 167 6.39 -11.06 11.26
C ARG A 167 6.42 -11.53 12.72
N MET A 168 5.33 -11.29 13.45
CA MET A 168 5.16 -11.77 14.82
C MET A 168 4.57 -13.19 14.88
N GLU A 169 4.35 -13.86 13.74
CA GLU A 169 3.72 -15.19 13.64
C GLU A 169 2.26 -15.25 14.12
N HIS A 170 1.56 -14.11 14.18
CA HIS A 170 0.12 -14.04 14.44
C HIS A 170 -0.65 -14.25 13.12
N VAL A 171 -0.59 -15.47 12.58
CA VAL A 171 -1.02 -15.79 11.20
C VAL A 171 -2.51 -15.50 10.96
N ASP A 172 -3.41 -15.98 11.83
CA ASP A 172 -4.86 -15.77 11.69
C ASP A 172 -5.23 -14.28 11.65
N GLU A 173 -4.67 -13.49 12.58
CA GLU A 173 -4.94 -12.05 12.66
C GLU A 173 -4.36 -11.29 11.45
N ALA A 174 -3.22 -11.75 10.92
CA ALA A 174 -2.61 -11.20 9.72
C ALA A 174 -3.49 -11.45 8.49
N ILE A 175 -4.02 -12.67 8.33
CA ILE A 175 -4.95 -13.02 7.25
C ILE A 175 -6.21 -12.14 7.34
N ASP A 176 -6.81 -12.00 8.52
CA ASP A 176 -7.97 -11.14 8.74
C ASP A 176 -7.71 -9.66 8.36
N ALA A 177 -6.53 -9.15 8.71
CA ALA A 177 -6.14 -7.78 8.37
C ALA A 177 -5.89 -7.61 6.86
N TYR A 178 -5.30 -8.60 6.18
CA TYR A 178 -5.19 -8.61 4.72
C TYR A 178 -6.56 -8.72 4.04
N ASP A 179 -7.48 -9.55 4.55
CA ASP A 179 -8.83 -9.68 4.01
C ASP A 179 -9.61 -8.37 4.09
N ARG A 180 -9.48 -7.63 5.20
CA ARG A 180 -10.03 -6.27 5.32
C ARG A 180 -9.40 -5.29 4.34
N THR A 181 -8.09 -5.39 4.11
CA THR A 181 -7.36 -4.58 3.13
C THR A 181 -7.91 -4.83 1.71
N ILE A 182 -8.06 -6.10 1.33
CA ILE A 182 -8.59 -6.55 0.04
C ILE A 182 -10.04 -6.12 -0.14
N ALA A 183 -10.88 -6.22 0.90
CA ALA A 183 -12.27 -5.79 0.85
C ALA A 183 -12.41 -4.28 0.56
N LEU A 184 -11.53 -3.46 1.14
CA LEU A 184 -11.51 -2.01 0.89
C LEU A 184 -10.85 -1.64 -0.45
N GLN A 185 -9.82 -2.38 -0.85
CA GLN A 185 -9.08 -2.18 -2.09
C GLN A 185 -8.83 -3.50 -2.83
N PRO A 186 -9.82 -4.02 -3.59
CA PRO A 186 -9.70 -5.31 -4.28
C PRO A 186 -8.56 -5.35 -5.30
N GLY A 187 -8.20 -4.20 -5.85
CA GLY A 187 -7.11 -4.06 -6.80
C GLY A 187 -5.74 -3.87 -6.15
N PHE A 188 -5.47 -4.35 -4.93
CA PHE A 188 -4.19 -4.19 -4.24
C PHE A 188 -3.35 -5.48 -4.27
N PRO A 189 -2.44 -5.66 -5.24
CA PRO A 189 -1.71 -6.92 -5.42
C PRO A 189 -0.95 -7.39 -4.19
N ALA A 190 -0.22 -6.50 -3.50
CA ALA A 190 0.59 -6.88 -2.34
C ALA A 190 -0.24 -7.53 -1.22
N ALA A 191 -1.46 -7.04 -0.97
CA ALA A 191 -2.33 -7.63 0.05
C ALA A 191 -2.76 -9.05 -0.33
N HIS A 192 -3.06 -9.30 -1.61
CA HIS A 192 -3.38 -10.64 -2.11
C HIS A 192 -2.19 -11.59 -2.02
N LEU A 193 -1.01 -11.14 -2.47
CA LEU A 193 0.19 -12.00 -2.51
C LEU A 193 0.73 -12.31 -1.11
N ASN A 194 0.83 -11.33 -0.22
CA ASN A 194 1.31 -11.59 1.15
C ASN A 194 0.35 -12.50 1.91
N ARG A 195 -0.96 -12.31 1.73
CA ARG A 195 -1.96 -13.25 2.25
C ARG A 195 -1.81 -14.64 1.63
N ALA A 196 -1.56 -14.73 0.32
CA ALA A 196 -1.38 -16.00 -0.37
C ALA A 196 -0.19 -16.80 0.16
N VAL A 197 0.89 -16.13 0.57
CA VAL A 197 2.03 -16.77 1.24
C VAL A 197 1.60 -17.39 2.57
N LEU A 198 0.89 -16.64 3.41
CA LEU A 198 0.43 -17.16 4.71
C LEU A 198 -0.49 -18.38 4.57
N VAL A 199 -1.45 -18.33 3.63
CA VAL A 199 -2.37 -19.45 3.43
C VAL A 199 -1.71 -20.63 2.70
N LEU A 200 -0.60 -20.43 1.96
CA LEU A 200 0.23 -21.54 1.47
C LEU A 200 0.86 -22.30 2.63
N ASP A 201 1.32 -21.61 3.66
CA ASP A 201 1.92 -22.23 4.84
C ASP A 201 0.88 -22.99 5.68
N GLU A 202 -0.40 -22.62 5.58
CA GLU A 202 -1.55 -23.33 6.16
C GLU A 202 -2.12 -24.46 5.27
N ASP A 203 -1.42 -24.86 4.20
CA ASP A 203 -1.83 -25.89 3.23
C ASP A 203 -3.18 -25.58 2.52
N ARG A 204 -3.54 -24.30 2.41
CA ARG A 204 -4.72 -23.83 1.64
C ARG A 204 -4.30 -23.48 0.21
N ASP A 205 -3.66 -24.42 -0.46
CA ASP A 205 -2.96 -24.19 -1.74
C ASP A 205 -3.86 -23.72 -2.88
N ALA A 206 -5.09 -24.23 -2.95
CA ALA A 206 -6.05 -23.83 -3.96
C ALA A 206 -6.46 -22.35 -3.82
N GLU A 207 -6.49 -21.85 -2.59
CA GLU A 207 -6.82 -20.45 -2.29
C GLU A 207 -5.67 -19.53 -2.68
N ALA A 208 -4.43 -19.92 -2.35
CA ALA A 208 -3.24 -19.19 -2.77
C ALA A 208 -3.10 -19.12 -4.29
N LEU A 209 -3.36 -20.24 -4.98
CA LEU A 209 -3.38 -20.28 -6.44
C LEU A 209 -4.39 -19.30 -7.02
N ALA A 210 -5.63 -19.29 -6.49
CA ALA A 210 -6.66 -18.38 -6.94
C ALA A 210 -6.27 -16.90 -6.70
N ALA A 211 -5.63 -16.59 -5.57
CA ALA A 211 -5.14 -15.25 -5.28
C ALA A 211 -4.04 -14.81 -6.27
N ALA A 212 -3.08 -15.69 -6.57
CA ALA A 212 -2.04 -15.40 -7.55
C ALA A 212 -2.61 -15.16 -8.96
N GLU A 213 -3.56 -15.98 -9.40
CA GLU A 213 -4.24 -15.82 -10.68
C GLU A 213 -5.07 -14.54 -10.75
N HIS A 214 -5.72 -14.17 -9.65
CA HIS A 214 -6.43 -12.91 -9.53
C HIS A 214 -5.48 -11.71 -9.72
N VAL A 215 -4.31 -11.74 -9.09
CA VAL A 215 -3.30 -10.68 -9.24
C VAL A 215 -2.79 -10.58 -10.67
N LEU A 216 -2.48 -11.71 -11.31
CA LEU A 216 -2.06 -11.72 -12.72
C LEU A 216 -3.13 -11.13 -13.64
N ALA A 217 -4.41 -11.42 -13.38
CA ALA A 217 -5.53 -10.82 -14.12
C ALA A 217 -5.65 -9.30 -13.87
N LEU A 218 -5.42 -8.82 -12.65
CA LEU A 218 -5.40 -7.38 -12.34
C LEU A 218 -4.27 -6.65 -13.08
N ILE A 219 -3.07 -7.25 -13.13
CA ILE A 219 -1.91 -6.71 -13.84
C ILE A 219 -2.21 -6.63 -15.34
N ALA A 220 -2.66 -7.74 -15.95
CA ALA A 220 -3.00 -7.80 -17.36
C ALA A 220 -4.10 -6.78 -17.77
N ALA A 221 -5.03 -6.49 -16.86
CA ALA A 221 -6.09 -5.52 -17.08
C ALA A 221 -5.69 -4.06 -16.77
N GLY A 222 -4.49 -3.80 -16.25
CA GLY A 222 -4.08 -2.46 -15.81
C GLY A 222 -4.93 -1.90 -14.67
N ARG A 223 -5.45 -2.78 -13.78
CA ARG A 223 -6.40 -2.43 -12.70
C ARG A 223 -5.76 -2.43 -11.31
N THR A 224 -4.44 -2.41 -11.23
CA THR A 224 -3.70 -2.39 -9.97
C THR A 224 -3.80 -1.04 -9.25
N ARG A 225 -3.71 -1.08 -7.92
CA ARG A 225 -3.75 0.05 -6.98
C ARG A 225 -2.80 -0.24 -5.82
N GLY A 226 -2.29 0.81 -5.19
CA GLY A 226 -1.17 0.72 -4.23
C GLY A 226 0.14 0.84 -4.99
N GLY A 227 0.97 1.82 -4.62
CA GLY A 227 2.15 2.23 -5.41
C GLY A 227 3.19 1.11 -5.57
N SER A 228 4.02 1.30 -6.62
CA SER A 228 4.92 0.36 -7.31
C SER A 228 4.26 -0.41 -8.47
N THR A 229 4.97 -0.47 -9.59
CA THR A 229 4.66 -1.41 -10.67
C THR A 229 4.94 -2.80 -10.12
N TYR A 230 3.88 -3.50 -9.69
CA TYR A 230 4.03 -4.87 -9.23
C TYR A 230 4.54 -5.75 -10.35
N ASP A 231 5.63 -6.44 -10.06
CA ASP A 231 6.17 -7.46 -10.93
C ASP A 231 5.28 -8.70 -10.87
N ALA A 232 4.94 -9.23 -12.05
CA ALA A 232 4.22 -10.48 -12.16
C ALA A 232 5.05 -11.66 -11.63
N ALA A 233 6.38 -11.53 -11.48
CA ALA A 233 7.25 -12.58 -10.96
C ALA A 233 6.83 -13.09 -9.58
N SER A 234 6.49 -12.23 -8.62
CA SER A 234 6.05 -12.68 -7.29
C SER A 234 4.72 -13.45 -7.34
N ALA A 235 3.79 -13.03 -8.20
CA ALA A 235 2.54 -13.76 -8.42
C ALA A 235 2.80 -15.12 -9.09
N HIS A 236 3.75 -15.17 -10.02
CA HIS A 236 4.17 -16.40 -10.69
C HIS A 236 4.91 -17.37 -9.75
N SER A 237 5.73 -16.86 -8.81
CA SER A 237 6.38 -17.66 -7.77
C SER A 237 5.34 -18.34 -6.86
N ILE A 238 4.39 -17.57 -6.32
CA ILE A 238 3.29 -18.10 -5.49
C ILE A 238 2.43 -19.09 -6.27
N LYS A 239 2.10 -18.78 -7.54
CA LYS A 239 1.38 -19.70 -8.43
C LYS A 239 2.14 -21.01 -8.63
N GLY A 240 3.44 -20.93 -8.88
CA GLY A 240 4.33 -22.09 -9.04
C GLY A 240 4.36 -22.97 -7.80
N ALA A 241 4.58 -22.38 -6.62
CA ALA A 241 4.58 -23.07 -5.34
C ALA A 241 3.24 -23.76 -5.05
N ALA A 242 2.12 -23.05 -5.26
CA ALA A 242 0.78 -23.60 -5.07
C ALA A 242 0.51 -24.80 -6.00
N LEU A 243 0.88 -24.70 -7.28
CA LEU A 243 0.71 -25.78 -8.25
C LEU A 243 1.57 -27.00 -7.93
N VAL A 244 2.79 -26.79 -7.40
CA VAL A 244 3.64 -27.89 -6.91
C VAL A 244 2.97 -28.63 -5.76
N LYS A 245 2.49 -27.91 -4.74
CA LYS A 245 1.80 -28.53 -3.59
C LYS A 245 0.52 -29.28 -4.01
N LEU A 246 -0.21 -28.75 -5.01
CA LEU A 246 -1.38 -29.41 -5.61
C LEU A 246 -1.05 -30.59 -6.54
N GLY A 247 0.23 -30.90 -6.78
CA GLY A 247 0.65 -31.98 -7.66
C GLY A 247 0.52 -31.68 -9.17
N ARG A 248 0.28 -30.42 -9.54
CA ARG A 248 0.07 -29.95 -10.92
C ARG A 248 1.41 -29.52 -11.54
N PHE A 249 2.38 -30.43 -11.56
CA PHE A 249 3.79 -30.13 -11.88
C PHE A 249 4.01 -29.54 -13.28
N ALA A 250 3.32 -30.06 -14.29
CA ALA A 250 3.44 -29.57 -15.67
C ALA A 250 2.95 -28.12 -15.82
N GLU A 251 1.95 -27.73 -15.03
CA GLU A 251 1.42 -26.37 -15.01
C GLU A 251 2.27 -25.43 -14.15
N ALA A 252 2.95 -25.97 -13.13
CA ALA A 252 3.83 -25.21 -12.25
C ALA A 252 5.06 -24.67 -12.99
N LEU A 253 5.69 -25.49 -13.84
CA LEU A 253 6.98 -25.15 -14.47
C LEU A 253 6.98 -23.81 -15.22
N PRO A 254 6.03 -23.51 -16.13
CA PRO A 254 6.02 -22.22 -16.82
C PRO A 254 5.85 -21.03 -15.87
N ALA A 255 5.14 -21.20 -14.76
CA ALA A 255 5.01 -20.15 -13.76
C ALA A 255 6.32 -19.95 -12.98
N ILE A 256 6.98 -21.05 -12.60
CA ILE A 256 8.26 -20.99 -11.90
C ILE A 256 9.35 -20.40 -12.82
N ASP A 257 9.40 -20.82 -14.08
CA ASP A 257 10.34 -20.29 -15.07
C ASP A 257 10.14 -18.78 -15.26
N TYR A 258 8.90 -18.31 -15.37
CA TYR A 258 8.62 -16.88 -15.42
C TYR A 258 9.13 -16.15 -14.18
N ALA A 259 8.90 -16.71 -12.99
CA ALA A 259 9.35 -16.09 -11.73
C ALA A 259 10.88 -15.99 -11.67
N ILE A 260 11.59 -17.03 -12.09
CA ILE A 260 13.06 -17.05 -12.14
C ILE A 260 13.60 -16.05 -13.18
N ASP A 261 13.00 -16.00 -14.37
CA ASP A 261 13.50 -15.17 -15.47
C ASP A 261 13.25 -13.66 -15.27
N ASN A 262 12.28 -13.30 -14.43
CA ASN A 262 11.83 -11.90 -14.27
C ASN A 262 11.98 -11.36 -12.83
N GLY A 263 12.11 -12.25 -11.84
CA GLY A 263 12.19 -11.89 -10.42
C GLY A 263 13.62 -11.86 -9.87
N LEU A 264 13.70 -11.74 -8.54
CA LEU A 264 14.96 -11.93 -7.81
C LEU A 264 15.25 -13.43 -7.65
N ASP A 265 16.52 -13.80 -7.72
CA ASP A 265 16.95 -15.17 -7.47
C ASP A 265 16.45 -15.65 -6.11
N SER A 266 15.67 -16.73 -6.12
CA SER A 266 14.96 -17.27 -4.97
C SER A 266 15.23 -18.76 -4.89
N TRP A 267 15.88 -19.20 -3.80
CA TRP A 267 16.18 -20.61 -3.59
C TRP A 267 14.90 -21.47 -3.65
N ASN A 268 13.76 -20.93 -3.18
CA ASN A 268 12.45 -21.57 -3.20
C ASN A 268 11.93 -21.84 -4.61
N ASP A 269 12.12 -20.91 -5.55
CA ASP A 269 11.66 -21.10 -6.93
C ASP A 269 12.48 -22.20 -7.63
N TYR A 270 13.80 -22.21 -7.44
CA TYR A 270 14.66 -23.28 -7.93
C TYR A 270 14.36 -24.64 -7.26
N TYR A 271 14.06 -24.65 -5.96
CA TYR A 271 13.64 -25.85 -5.24
C TYR A 271 12.34 -26.42 -5.84
N ASN A 272 11.33 -25.57 -6.02
CA ASN A 272 10.05 -25.95 -6.61
C ASN A 272 10.21 -26.44 -8.06
N LYS A 273 11.10 -25.81 -8.84
CA LYS A 273 11.46 -26.24 -10.20
C LYS A 273 12.08 -27.63 -10.18
N ALA A 274 13.09 -27.85 -9.35
CA ALA A 274 13.77 -29.14 -9.22
C ALA A 274 12.77 -30.25 -8.84
N TYR A 275 11.92 -29.98 -7.85
CA TYR A 275 10.90 -30.92 -7.41
C TYR A 275 9.89 -31.24 -8.53
N ALA A 276 9.36 -30.23 -9.22
CA ALA A 276 8.42 -30.43 -10.33
C ALA A 276 9.06 -31.23 -11.48
N LEU A 277 10.32 -30.95 -11.84
CA LEU A 277 11.06 -31.66 -12.88
C LEU A 277 11.28 -33.14 -12.52
N GLU A 278 11.67 -33.43 -11.27
CA GLU A 278 11.84 -34.81 -10.78
C GLU A 278 10.53 -35.60 -10.89
N ARG A 279 9.41 -35.00 -10.48
CA ARG A 279 8.08 -35.63 -10.55
C ARG A 279 7.60 -35.87 -11.99
N LEU A 280 8.17 -35.15 -12.96
CA LEU A 280 7.93 -35.33 -14.39
C LEU A 280 8.98 -36.24 -15.08
N GLY A 281 9.95 -36.78 -14.34
CA GLY A 281 11.01 -37.65 -14.87
C GLY A 281 12.13 -36.92 -15.62
N ARG A 282 12.25 -35.60 -15.47
CA ARG A 282 13.29 -34.76 -16.09
C ARG A 282 14.50 -34.62 -15.17
N THR A 283 15.15 -35.75 -14.86
CA THR A 283 16.15 -35.85 -13.78
C THR A 283 17.35 -34.94 -13.96
N GLU A 284 17.93 -34.86 -15.17
CA GLU A 284 19.13 -34.03 -15.41
C GLU A 284 18.84 -32.53 -15.16
N GLU A 285 17.67 -32.06 -15.59
CA GLU A 285 17.27 -30.66 -15.36
C GLU A 285 16.91 -30.41 -13.88
N ALA A 286 16.36 -31.42 -13.20
CA ALA A 286 16.06 -31.36 -11.78
C ALA A 286 17.36 -31.21 -10.95
N ASP A 287 18.42 -31.94 -11.29
CA ASP A 287 19.71 -31.88 -10.62
C ASP A 287 20.38 -30.51 -10.80
N LEU A 288 20.29 -29.93 -12.00
CA LEU A 288 20.77 -28.57 -12.27
C LEU A 288 20.03 -27.53 -11.42
N ALA A 289 18.70 -27.56 -11.42
CA ALA A 289 17.89 -26.63 -10.63
C ALA A 289 18.16 -26.78 -9.12
N ARG A 290 18.37 -28.01 -8.64
CA ARG A 290 18.70 -28.31 -7.24
C ARG A 290 20.05 -27.72 -6.84
N GLY A 291 21.07 -27.87 -7.69
CA GLY A 291 22.39 -27.28 -7.44
C GLY A 291 22.36 -25.76 -7.29
N VAL A 292 21.53 -25.07 -8.09
CA VAL A 292 21.31 -23.62 -7.93
C VAL A 292 20.56 -23.29 -6.64
N SER A 293 19.48 -24.04 -6.35
CA SER A 293 18.72 -23.87 -5.10
C SER A 293 19.59 -23.99 -3.85
N ASP A 294 20.43 -25.03 -3.77
CA ASP A 294 21.33 -25.24 -2.64
C ASP A 294 22.36 -24.11 -2.52
N SER A 295 22.91 -23.65 -3.65
CA SER A 295 23.88 -22.54 -3.67
C SER A 295 23.28 -21.23 -3.16
N LEU A 296 22.02 -20.94 -3.52
CA LEU A 296 21.28 -19.76 -3.06
C LEU A 296 20.83 -19.85 -1.59
N ARG A 297 20.67 -21.06 -1.06
CA ARG A 297 20.29 -21.26 0.35
C ARG A 297 21.47 -21.04 1.31
N GLU A 298 22.69 -21.21 0.82
CA GLU A 298 23.93 -21.08 1.59
C GLU A 298 24.54 -19.67 1.57
N SER A 299 24.09 -18.79 0.67
CA SER A 299 24.53 -17.40 0.51
C SER A 299 23.78 -16.41 1.39
#